data_AF-A0A537Z236-F1
#
_entry.id   AF-A0A537Z236-F1
#
_cell.length_a   1.000
_cell.length_b   1.000
_cell.length_c   1.000
_cell.angle_alpha   90.00
_cell.angle_beta   90.00
_cell.angle_gamma   90.00
#
_symmetry.space_group_name_H-M   'P 1'
#
loop_
_entity.id
_entity.type
_entity.pdbx_description
1 polymer ?
#
loop_
_entity_poly.entity_id
_entity_poly.type
_entity_poly.pdbx_seq_one_letter_code
_entity_poly.pdbx_strand_id
1 'polypeptide(L)'
;MKTTRARALAGAVMVLLAGCGGSSNKQLSYSDFISKANAICRHAQAVSSKAKTPQESAAAADPDLKKFKALKPPDALKPAFDRFVSIAEQQEAALRKGDVKTAQSLNSADNAAASEMGTQDCISH
;
A
#
# COMPACT_ATOMS: atom_id res chain seq x y z
N MET A 1 13.02 -68.14 -6.71
CA MET A 1 14.29 -67.74 -6.07
C MET A 1 14.57 -66.27 -6.37
N LYS A 2 14.85 -65.47 -5.32
CA LYS A 2 15.52 -64.15 -5.27
C LYS A 2 14.87 -62.98 -6.03
N THR A 3 14.07 -62.11 -5.36
CA THR A 3 14.43 -60.79 -4.75
C THR A 3 14.79 -59.73 -5.81
N THR A 4 14.24 -58.51 -5.84
CA THR A 4 14.27 -57.47 -4.78
C THR A 4 13.30 -56.31 -5.10
N ARG A 5 12.74 -55.68 -4.06
CA ARG A 5 11.88 -54.48 -4.08
C ARG A 5 12.68 -53.18 -4.22
N ALA A 6 12.16 -52.16 -4.90
CA ALA A 6 12.23 -50.72 -4.53
C ALA A 6 11.56 -49.88 -5.65
N ARG A 7 10.38 -49.30 -5.42
CA ARG A 7 10.14 -47.92 -4.95
C ARG A 7 10.73 -46.84 -5.88
N ALA A 8 9.86 -46.17 -6.64
CA ALA A 8 9.37 -44.82 -6.33
C ALA A 8 8.61 -44.27 -7.55
N LEU A 9 7.29 -44.17 -7.41
CA LEU A 9 6.47 -43.27 -8.20
C LEU A 9 6.82 -41.85 -7.75
N ALA A 10 7.59 -41.11 -8.54
CA ALA A 10 7.78 -39.67 -8.35
C ALA A 10 7.23 -38.99 -9.60
N GLY A 11 5.99 -38.53 -9.46
CA GLY A 11 5.20 -37.92 -10.52
C GLY A 11 5.83 -36.64 -11.06
N ALA A 12 5.63 -36.45 -12.36
CA ALA A 12 5.60 -35.14 -12.98
C ALA A 12 4.46 -34.31 -12.37
N VAL A 13 4.65 -32.98 -12.20
CA VAL A 13 3.64 -31.93 -12.42
C VAL A 13 4.26 -30.52 -12.26
N MET A 14 4.29 -29.83 -13.41
CA MET A 14 4.00 -28.39 -13.69
C MET A 14 4.80 -27.24 -13.06
N VAL A 15 5.74 -26.73 -13.84
CA VAL A 15 5.75 -25.39 -14.50
C VAL A 15 4.66 -24.37 -14.06
N LEU A 16 5.17 -23.19 -13.66
CA LEU A 16 4.58 -21.83 -13.69
C LEU A 16 3.30 -21.55 -12.89
N LEU A 17 3.44 -20.66 -11.89
CA LEU A 17 2.53 -19.52 -11.66
C LEU A 17 3.26 -18.46 -10.81
N ALA A 18 3.92 -17.52 -11.49
CA ALA A 18 3.98 -16.15 -10.99
C ALA A 18 2.54 -15.61 -11.05
N GLY A 19 1.79 -15.81 -9.97
CA GLY A 19 0.39 -15.48 -9.88
C GLY A 19 0.00 -15.25 -8.44
N CYS A 20 -0.24 -13.98 -8.10
CA CYS A 20 -1.08 -13.55 -6.99
C CYS A 20 -2.32 -14.45 -6.91
N GLY A 21 -2.37 -15.35 -5.93
CA GLY A 21 -3.41 -16.38 -5.88
C GLY A 21 -3.62 -16.89 -4.46
N GLY A 22 -3.88 -15.96 -3.54
CA GLY A 22 -4.23 -16.28 -2.17
C GLY A 22 -5.10 -15.18 -1.61
N SER A 23 -6.41 -15.29 -1.82
CA SER A 23 -7.40 -14.57 -1.03
C SER A 23 -7.36 -15.13 0.40
N SER A 24 -6.28 -14.84 1.10
CA SER A 24 -6.15 -15.07 2.52
C SER A 24 -6.54 -13.78 3.20
N ASN A 25 -7.50 -13.87 4.11
CA ASN A 25 -7.88 -12.74 4.95
C ASN A 25 -6.78 -12.36 5.97
N LYS A 26 -5.53 -12.76 5.69
CA LYS A 26 -4.36 -12.59 6.54
C LYS A 26 -3.74 -11.22 6.32
N GLN A 27 -3.22 -10.68 7.40
CA GLN A 27 -2.42 -9.46 7.38
C GLN A 27 -1.16 -9.69 6.53
N LEU A 28 -0.67 -8.63 5.91
CA LEU A 28 0.62 -8.62 5.25
C LEU A 28 1.72 -8.76 6.30
N SER A 29 2.87 -9.31 5.88
CA SER A 29 4.10 -9.15 6.65
C SER A 29 4.49 -7.67 6.70
N TYR A 30 5.34 -7.30 7.65
CA TYR A 30 5.89 -5.93 7.73
C TYR A 30 6.56 -5.50 6.43
N SER A 31 7.42 -6.33 5.86
CA SER A 31 8.14 -6.02 4.63
C SER A 31 7.21 -5.91 3.42
N ASP A 32 6.21 -6.79 3.31
CA ASP A 32 5.24 -6.74 2.21
C ASP A 32 4.34 -5.52 2.30
N PHE A 33 3.91 -5.18 3.52
CA PHE A 33 3.13 -3.98 3.78
C PHE A 33 3.92 -2.73 3.37
N ILE A 34 5.13 -2.54 3.92
CA ILE A 34 5.98 -1.38 3.63
C ILE A 34 6.26 -1.27 2.13
N SER A 35 6.63 -2.39 1.48
CA SER A 35 6.91 -2.41 0.04
C SER A 35 5.70 -1.98 -0.81
N LYS A 36 4.51 -2.52 -0.52
CA LYS A 36 3.27 -2.19 -1.24
C LYS A 36 2.81 -0.76 -0.96
N ALA A 37 2.85 -0.33 0.30
CA ALA A 37 2.51 1.03 0.71
C ALA A 37 3.40 2.06 0.00
N ASN A 38 4.72 1.87 0.04
CA ASN A 38 5.67 2.73 -0.65
C ASN A 38 5.46 2.76 -2.16
N ALA A 39 5.18 1.61 -2.79
CA ALA A 39 4.88 1.56 -4.22
C ALA A 39 3.64 2.38 -4.60
N ILE A 40 2.59 2.34 -3.77
CA ILE A 40 1.38 3.13 -3.96
C ILE A 40 1.70 4.62 -3.79
N CYS A 41 2.43 5.00 -2.76
CA CYS A 41 2.78 6.40 -2.51
C CYS A 41 3.66 7.01 -3.62
N ARG A 42 4.66 6.27 -4.13
CA ARG A 42 5.43 6.72 -5.31
C ARG A 42 4.55 6.94 -6.54
N HIS A 43 3.59 6.04 -6.78
CA HIS A 43 2.67 6.20 -7.90
C HIS A 43 1.76 7.42 -7.70
N ALA A 44 1.20 7.60 -6.51
CA ALA A 44 0.37 8.74 -6.15
C ALA A 44 1.12 10.07 -6.36
N GLN A 45 2.36 10.18 -5.87
CA GLN A 45 3.19 11.36 -6.09
C GLN A 45 3.47 11.61 -7.59
N ALA A 46 3.78 10.55 -8.35
CA ALA A 46 4.05 10.66 -9.78
C ALA A 46 2.82 11.10 -10.61
N VAL A 47 1.60 10.75 -10.18
CA VAL A 47 0.38 11.25 -10.85
C VAL A 47 -0.01 12.63 -10.36
N SER A 48 0.08 12.92 -9.06
CA SER A 48 -0.23 14.23 -8.47
C SER A 48 0.71 15.33 -8.96
N SER A 49 1.99 15.04 -9.20
CA SER A 49 2.97 16.00 -9.76
C SER A 49 2.63 16.47 -11.18
N LYS A 50 1.74 15.76 -11.90
CA LYS A 50 1.26 16.15 -13.24
C LYS A 50 -0.02 16.98 -13.18
N ALA A 51 -0.66 17.08 -12.01
CA ALA A 51 -1.86 17.87 -11.82
C ALA A 51 -1.55 19.37 -11.88
N LYS A 52 -2.43 20.13 -12.51
CA LYS A 52 -2.32 21.59 -12.62
C LYS A 52 -3.09 22.30 -11.53
N THR A 53 -4.01 21.61 -10.89
CA THR A 53 -4.84 22.14 -9.81
C THR A 53 -4.85 21.19 -8.61
N PRO A 54 -5.13 21.70 -7.39
CA PRO A 54 -5.35 20.87 -6.20
C PRO A 54 -6.42 19.79 -6.42
N GLN A 55 -7.50 20.13 -7.13
CA GLN A 55 -8.61 19.24 -7.41
C GLN A 55 -8.20 18.11 -8.37
N GLU A 56 -7.44 18.42 -9.41
CA GLU A 56 -6.85 17.41 -10.29
C GLU A 56 -5.89 16.49 -9.52
N SER A 57 -5.11 17.04 -8.57
CA SER A 57 -4.20 16.24 -7.73
C SER A 57 -4.97 15.25 -6.86
N ALA A 58 -6.05 15.71 -6.21
CA ALA A 58 -6.92 14.85 -5.43
C ALA A 58 -7.58 13.76 -6.29
N ALA A 59 -8.11 14.13 -7.46
CA ALA A 59 -8.74 13.17 -8.38
C ALA A 59 -7.73 12.14 -8.91
N ALA A 60 -6.48 12.54 -9.17
CA ALA A 60 -5.43 11.65 -9.61
C ALA A 60 -4.99 10.67 -8.52
N ALA A 61 -4.96 11.09 -7.26
CA ALA A 61 -4.55 10.27 -6.12
C ALA A 61 -5.66 9.38 -5.52
N ASP A 62 -6.95 9.69 -5.75
CA ASP A 62 -8.10 8.92 -5.22
C ASP A 62 -7.99 7.40 -5.45
N PRO A 63 -7.61 6.89 -6.64
CA PRO A 63 -7.47 5.45 -6.85
C PRO A 63 -6.36 4.82 -5.99
N ASP A 64 -5.29 5.56 -5.73
CA ASP A 64 -4.17 5.08 -4.93
C ASP A 64 -4.48 5.11 -3.44
N LEU A 65 -5.22 6.11 -2.95
CA LEU A 65 -5.73 6.10 -1.58
C LEU A 65 -6.67 4.89 -1.35
N LYS A 66 -7.54 4.58 -2.31
CA LYS A 66 -8.38 3.38 -2.25
C LYS A 66 -7.56 2.08 -2.18
N LYS A 67 -6.50 1.96 -2.98
CA LYS A 67 -5.59 0.81 -2.92
C LYS A 67 -4.84 0.74 -1.59
N PHE A 68 -4.40 1.89 -1.08
CA PHE A 68 -3.70 1.98 0.21
C PHE A 68 -4.58 1.50 1.34
N LYS A 69 -5.84 1.98 1.41
CA LYS A 69 -6.84 1.55 2.39
C LYS A 69 -7.16 0.06 2.35
N ALA A 70 -7.01 -0.57 1.19
CA ALA A 70 -7.23 -2.00 1.03
C ALA A 70 -6.04 -2.86 1.50
N LEU A 71 -4.90 -2.25 1.85
CA LEU A 71 -3.80 -2.95 2.48
C LEU A 71 -4.23 -3.47 3.86
N LYS A 72 -3.74 -4.65 4.22
CA LYS A 72 -3.94 -5.25 5.54
C LYS A 72 -2.62 -5.11 6.31
N PRO A 73 -2.42 -4.02 7.07
CA PRO A 73 -1.19 -3.85 7.85
C PRO A 73 -1.07 -4.95 8.92
N PRO A 74 0.15 -5.29 9.36
CA PRO A 74 0.36 -5.98 10.62
C PRO A 74 -0.35 -5.25 11.78
N ASP A 75 -0.86 -6.00 12.77
CA ASP A 75 -1.59 -5.43 13.92
C ASP A 75 -0.86 -4.26 14.59
N ALA A 76 0.46 -4.38 14.79
CA ALA A 76 1.24 -3.35 15.45
C ALA A 76 1.42 -2.07 14.61
N LEU A 77 1.13 -2.08 13.30
CA LEU A 77 1.09 -0.88 12.46
C LEU A 77 -0.32 -0.32 12.29
N LYS A 78 -1.36 -1.05 12.70
CA LYS A 78 -2.75 -0.65 12.49
C LYS A 78 -3.10 0.74 13.04
N PRO A 79 -2.66 1.16 14.25
CA PRO A 79 -2.95 2.51 14.74
C PRO A 79 -2.36 3.62 13.88
N ALA A 80 -1.11 3.47 13.43
CA ALA A 80 -0.44 4.43 12.56
C ALA A 80 -1.07 4.45 11.17
N PHE A 81 -1.45 3.28 10.64
CA PHE A 81 -2.16 3.14 9.37
C PHE A 81 -3.53 3.81 9.38
N ASP A 82 -4.35 3.55 10.40
CA ASP A 82 -5.69 4.15 10.53
C ASP A 82 -5.58 5.69 10.66
N ARG A 83 -4.56 6.18 11.37
CA ARG A 83 -4.24 7.62 11.46
C ARG A 83 -3.84 8.20 10.09
N PHE A 84 -2.91 7.56 9.39
CA PHE A 84 -2.46 7.99 8.06
C PHE A 84 -3.62 8.07 7.08
N VAL A 85 -4.45 7.01 6.99
CA VAL A 85 -5.63 6.98 6.12
C VAL A 85 -6.58 8.14 6.43
N SER A 86 -6.87 8.37 7.72
CA SER A 86 -7.76 9.46 8.13
C SER A 86 -7.22 10.84 7.74
N ILE A 87 -5.90 11.05 7.85
CA ILE A 87 -5.26 12.32 7.47
C ILE A 87 -5.26 12.49 5.95
N ALA A 88 -4.90 11.45 5.20
CA ALA A 88 -4.92 11.45 3.74
C ALA A 88 -6.33 11.74 3.18
N GLU A 89 -7.38 11.17 3.78
CA GLU A 89 -8.77 11.48 3.42
C GLU A 89 -9.14 12.95 3.68
N GLN A 90 -8.66 13.53 4.78
CA GLN A 90 -8.86 14.94 5.10
C GLN A 90 -8.12 15.86 4.13
N GLN A 91 -6.87 15.53 3.78
CA GLN A 91 -6.10 16.25 2.77
C GLN A 91 -6.80 16.19 1.41
N GLU A 92 -7.24 15.01 0.98
CA GLU A 92 -7.94 14.84 -0.29
C GLU A 92 -9.26 15.64 -0.31
N ALA A 93 -10.04 15.60 0.77
CA ALA A 93 -11.26 16.39 0.90
C ALA A 93 -10.99 17.91 0.85
N ALA A 94 -9.90 18.38 1.45
CA ALA A 94 -9.49 19.77 1.41
C ALA A 94 -9.03 20.18 -0.02
N LEU A 95 -8.21 19.36 -0.67
CA LEU A 95 -7.76 19.59 -2.05
C LEU A 95 -8.92 19.61 -3.06
N ARG A 96 -9.92 18.74 -2.89
CA ARG A 96 -11.17 18.77 -3.69
C ARG A 96 -11.94 20.09 -3.55
N LYS A 97 -11.84 20.75 -2.40
CA LYS A 97 -12.43 22.08 -2.15
C LYS A 97 -11.52 23.24 -2.56
N GLY A 98 -10.31 22.96 -3.05
CA GLY A 98 -9.29 23.98 -3.31
C GLY A 98 -8.64 24.55 -2.03
N ASP A 99 -8.88 23.94 -0.87
CA ASP A 99 -8.33 24.38 0.41
C ASP A 99 -6.93 23.79 0.65
N VAL A 100 -5.97 24.32 -0.10
CA VAL A 100 -4.56 23.90 -0.05
C VAL A 100 -3.96 24.13 1.33
N LYS A 101 -4.39 25.19 2.05
CA LYS A 101 -3.86 25.54 3.36
C LYS A 101 -4.21 24.46 4.39
N THR A 102 -5.46 24.01 4.41
CA THR A 102 -5.87 22.89 5.27
C THR A 102 -5.11 21.62 4.91
N ALA A 103 -4.99 21.28 3.62
CA ALA A 103 -4.23 20.12 3.19
C ALA A 103 -2.76 20.16 3.66
N GLN A 104 -2.09 21.31 3.50
CA GLN A 104 -0.70 21.49 3.93
C GLN A 104 -0.53 21.45 5.46
N SER A 105 -1.51 21.98 6.21
CA SER A 105 -1.45 21.97 7.68
C SER A 105 -1.40 20.56 8.28
N LEU A 106 -1.85 19.57 7.51
CA LEU A 106 -1.89 18.16 7.88
C LEU A 106 -0.59 17.41 7.55
N ASN A 107 0.29 17.96 6.70
CA ASN A 107 1.50 17.27 6.20
C ASN A 107 2.41 16.75 7.32
N SER A 108 2.57 17.50 8.40
CA SER A 108 3.42 17.07 9.53
C SER A 108 2.86 15.83 10.22
N ALA A 109 1.54 15.80 10.45
CA ALA A 109 0.87 14.66 11.06
C ALA A 109 0.86 13.44 10.13
N ASP A 110 0.67 13.68 8.83
CA ASP A 110 0.73 12.64 7.80
C ASP A 110 2.13 12.00 7.72
N ASN A 111 3.17 12.84 7.64
CA ASN A 111 4.57 12.43 7.62
C ASN A 111 4.97 11.65 8.88
N ALA A 112 4.46 12.05 10.05
CA ALA A 112 4.69 11.33 11.30
C ALA A 112 4.09 9.91 11.25
N ALA A 113 2.84 9.79 10.80
CA ALA A 113 2.18 8.48 10.66
C ALA A 113 2.88 7.59 9.62
N ALA A 114 3.30 8.16 8.48
CA ALA A 114 4.10 7.46 7.48
C ALA A 114 5.45 6.97 8.05
N SER A 115 6.10 7.79 8.87
CA SER A 115 7.38 7.42 9.51
C SER A 115 7.20 6.28 10.51
N GLU A 116 6.15 6.31 11.33
CA GLU A 116 5.80 5.22 12.27
C GLU A 116 5.53 3.89 11.55
N MET A 117 5.00 3.95 10.31
CA MET A 117 4.78 2.77 9.47
C MET A 117 6.03 2.29 8.72
N GLY A 118 7.12 3.07 8.71
CA GLY A 118 8.30 2.79 7.88
C GLY A 118 8.09 3.05 6.38
N THR A 119 7.06 3.82 6.01
CA THR A 119 6.71 4.08 4.62
C THR A 119 7.27 5.41 4.14
N GLN A 120 8.59 5.47 3.94
CA GLN A 120 9.30 6.72 3.62
C GLN A 120 8.81 7.37 2.31
N ASP A 121 8.37 6.58 1.33
CA ASP A 121 7.86 7.12 0.06
C ASP A 121 6.48 7.77 0.20
N CYS A 122 5.83 7.67 1.36
CA CYS A 122 4.58 8.38 1.65
C CYS A 122 4.82 9.75 2.31
N ILE A 123 6.06 10.09 2.67
CA ILE A 123 6.41 11.38 3.26
C ILE A 123 6.36 12.45 2.17
N SER A 124 5.57 13.49 2.41
CA SER A 124 5.50 14.67 1.57
C SER A 124 6.63 15.64 1.93
N HIS A 125 7.39 16.09 0.93
CA HIS A 125 8.49 17.06 1.05
C HIS A 125 8.06 18.48 0.69
#